data_AF-A0A2E1TEB7-F1
#
_entry.id   AF-A0A2E1TEB7-F1
#
_cell.length_a   1.000
_cell.length_b   1.000
_cell.length_c   1.000
_cell.angle_alpha   90.00
_cell.angle_beta   90.00
_cell.angle_gamma   90.00
#
_symmetry.space_group_name_H-M   'P 1'
#
loop_
_entity.id
_entity.type
_entity.pdbx_description
1 polymer ?
#
loop_
_entity_poly.entity_id
_entity_poly.type
_entity_poly.pdbx_seq_one_letter_code
_entity_poly.pdbx_strand_id
1 'polypeptide(L)'
;MKKLMTILGVFLFASLVLTSCGGPEADAKKAAECVCDAAEIGKKMAEAKDESEVEDLTKDLEKLEEKCKKISEELDGKYKDEESEDAKKYLEALKEEMKKCE
;
A
#
# COMPACT_ATOMS: atom_id res chain seq x y z
N MET A 1 31.01 31.81 -18.16
CA MET A 1 29.94 30.85 -18.51
C MET A 1 30.25 29.39 -18.10
N LYS A 2 31.05 29.12 -17.05
CA LYS A 2 31.34 27.74 -16.57
C LYS A 2 30.88 27.44 -15.14
N LYS A 3 30.30 28.42 -14.43
CA LYS A 3 29.95 28.31 -13.00
C LYS A 3 28.45 28.28 -12.70
N LEU A 4 27.58 28.40 -13.71
CA LEU A 4 26.12 28.42 -13.54
C LEU A 4 25.45 27.05 -13.76
N MET A 5 26.15 26.07 -14.35
CA MET A 5 25.59 24.73 -14.55
C MET A 5 25.55 23.89 -13.27
N THR A 6 26.32 24.25 -12.25
CA THR A 6 26.42 23.44 -11.02
C THR A 6 25.26 23.69 -10.03
N ILE A 7 24.50 24.78 -10.18
CA ILE A 7 23.43 25.15 -9.23
C ILE A 7 22.09 24.52 -9.61
N LEU A 8 21.86 24.21 -10.90
CA LEU A 8 20.62 23.59 -11.38
C LEU A 8 20.53 22.08 -11.06
N GLY A 9 21.66 21.41 -10.79
CA GLY A 9 21.67 19.98 -10.46
C GLY A 9 21.24 19.64 -9.03
N VAL A 10 21.32 20.61 -8.11
CA VAL A 10 21.03 20.38 -6.67
C VAL A 10 19.54 20.57 -6.36
N PHE A 11 18.81 21.40 -7.14
CA PHE A 11 17.38 21.62 -6.93
C PHE A 11 16.47 20.49 -7.47
N LEU A 12 16.98 19.67 -8.39
CA LEU A 12 16.22 18.52 -8.92
C LEU A 12 16.19 17.32 -7.96
N PHE A 13 17.15 17.20 -7.03
CA PHE A 13 17.08 16.18 -5.98
C PHE A 13 16.19 16.57 -4.80
N ALA A 14 15.97 17.86 -4.56
CA ALA A 14 15.07 18.34 -3.50
C ALA A 14 13.58 18.24 -3.88
N SER A 15 13.26 18.23 -5.19
CA SER A 15 11.88 18.11 -5.68
C SER A 15 11.42 16.66 -5.87
N LEU A 16 12.35 15.70 -5.95
CA LEU A 16 12.05 14.26 -5.97
C LEU A 16 11.72 13.70 -4.57
N VAL A 17 12.09 14.39 -3.49
CA VAL A 17 11.73 13.99 -2.12
C VAL A 17 10.27 14.31 -1.78
N LEU A 18 9.59 15.14 -2.58
CA LEU A 18 8.20 15.55 -2.34
C LEU A 18 7.17 14.78 -3.17
N THR A 19 7.59 13.89 -4.08
CA THR A 19 6.66 13.16 -4.97
C THR A 19 6.90 11.66 -5.11
N SER A 20 7.86 11.05 -4.40
CA SER A 20 7.69 9.64 -4.03
C SER A 20 6.81 9.58 -2.78
N CYS A 21 5.49 9.53 -2.97
CA CYS A 21 4.45 9.38 -1.95
C CYS A 21 4.55 8.03 -1.19
N GLY A 22 5.65 7.79 -0.49
CA GLY A 22 5.91 6.62 0.34
C GLY A 22 6.25 7.07 1.74
N GLY A 23 5.30 6.91 2.64
CA GLY A 23 5.41 7.24 4.05
C GLY A 23 4.40 6.41 4.84
N PRO A 24 4.40 6.53 6.17
CA PRO A 24 3.58 5.68 7.05
C PRO A 24 2.12 5.58 6.63
N GLU A 25 1.48 6.70 6.27
CA GLU A 25 0.08 6.73 5.85
C GLU A 25 -0.17 6.05 4.50
N ALA A 26 0.71 6.25 3.52
CA ALA A 26 0.58 5.64 2.20
C ALA A 26 0.84 4.12 2.24
N ASP A 27 1.83 3.70 3.03
CA ASP A 27 2.13 2.30 3.28
C ASP A 27 0.98 1.62 4.03
N ALA A 28 0.39 2.31 5.01
CA ALA A 28 -0.80 1.84 5.73
C ALA A 28 -2.01 1.66 4.80
N LYS A 29 -2.24 2.60 3.88
CA LYS A 29 -3.31 2.47 2.88
C LYS A 29 -3.11 1.25 1.98
N LYS A 30 -1.89 1.02 1.48
CA LYS A 30 -1.58 -0.17 0.68
C LYS A 30 -1.84 -1.47 1.45
N ALA A 31 -1.43 -1.51 2.73
CA ALA A 31 -1.67 -2.66 3.59
C ALA A 31 -3.17 -2.86 3.89
N ALA A 32 -3.93 -1.78 4.07
CA ALA A 32 -5.39 -1.86 4.27
C ALA A 32 -6.14 -2.32 3.01
N GLU A 33 -5.72 -1.88 1.81
CA GLU A 33 -6.30 -2.32 0.53
C GLU A 33 -6.31 -3.85 0.42
N CYS A 34 -5.27 -4.52 0.88
CA CYS A 34 -5.22 -5.98 0.91
C CYS A 34 -6.36 -6.64 1.69
N VAL A 35 -6.66 -6.09 2.87
CA VAL A 35 -7.72 -6.61 3.74
C VAL A 35 -9.09 -6.25 3.18
N CYS A 36 -9.25 -5.00 2.72
CA CYS A 36 -10.48 -4.52 2.07
C CYS A 36 -10.84 -5.37 0.83
N ASP A 37 -9.90 -5.51 -0.11
CA ASP A 37 -10.10 -6.21 -1.37
C ASP A 37 -10.42 -7.70 -1.11
N ALA A 38 -9.74 -8.32 -0.12
CA ALA A 38 -10.01 -9.71 0.26
C ALA A 38 -11.41 -9.88 0.87
N ALA A 39 -11.84 -8.94 1.72
CA ALA A 39 -13.19 -8.95 2.28
C ALA A 39 -14.25 -8.74 1.19
N GLU A 40 -14.00 -7.86 0.21
CA GLU A 40 -14.88 -7.65 -0.93
C GLU A 40 -15.01 -8.90 -1.80
N ILE A 41 -13.89 -9.55 -2.15
CA ILE A 41 -13.90 -10.81 -2.89
C ILE A 41 -14.66 -11.90 -2.11
N GLY A 42 -14.45 -11.99 -0.78
CA GLY A 42 -15.19 -12.92 0.07
C GLY A 42 -16.70 -12.66 0.08
N LYS A 43 -17.14 -11.38 0.14
CA LYS A 43 -18.55 -10.99 0.00
C LYS A 43 -19.10 -11.42 -1.36
N LYS A 44 -18.38 -11.14 -2.45
CA LYS A 44 -18.76 -11.53 -3.82
C LYS A 44 -18.85 -13.04 -4.00
N MET A 45 -17.92 -13.81 -3.40
CA MET A 45 -17.96 -15.28 -3.45
C MET A 45 -19.20 -15.83 -2.74
N ALA A 46 -19.65 -15.21 -1.64
CA ALA A 46 -20.87 -15.62 -0.95
C ALA A 46 -22.15 -15.30 -1.76
N GLU A 47 -22.09 -14.31 -2.65
CA GLU A 47 -23.18 -13.88 -3.52
C GLU A 47 -23.14 -14.49 -4.93
N ALA A 48 -22.07 -15.23 -5.26
CA ALA A 48 -21.84 -15.81 -6.57
C ALA A 48 -22.95 -16.80 -6.94
N LYS A 49 -23.41 -16.70 -8.20
CA LYS A 49 -24.59 -17.44 -8.68
C LYS A 49 -24.24 -18.70 -9.47
N ASP A 50 -23.03 -18.76 -9.99
CA ASP A 50 -22.55 -19.87 -10.80
C ASP A 50 -21.05 -20.11 -10.63
N GLU A 51 -20.60 -21.26 -11.13
CA GLU A 51 -19.20 -21.70 -11.02
C GLU A 51 -18.22 -20.80 -11.79
N SER A 52 -18.67 -20.11 -12.85
CA SER A 52 -17.82 -19.21 -13.63
C SER A 52 -17.51 -17.94 -12.82
N GLU A 53 -18.50 -17.38 -12.13
CA GLU A 53 -18.31 -16.25 -11.22
C GLU A 53 -17.35 -16.63 -10.08
N VAL A 54 -17.49 -17.84 -9.54
CA VAL A 54 -16.56 -18.35 -8.50
C VAL A 54 -15.14 -18.48 -9.05
N GLU A 55 -14.95 -19.04 -10.24
CA GLU A 55 -13.63 -19.21 -10.86
C GLU A 55 -12.93 -17.86 -11.10
N ASP A 56 -13.67 -16.86 -11.59
CA ASP A 56 -13.12 -15.52 -11.82
C ASP A 56 -12.74 -14.84 -10.50
N LEU A 57 -13.57 -14.96 -9.47
CA LEU A 57 -13.25 -14.46 -8.13
C LEU A 57 -12.05 -15.19 -7.50
N THR A 58 -11.86 -16.48 -7.76
CA THR A 58 -10.67 -17.21 -7.33
C THR A 58 -9.41 -16.64 -7.99
N LYS A 59 -9.43 -16.37 -9.29
CA LYS A 59 -8.29 -15.74 -9.99
C LYS A 59 -7.99 -14.34 -9.45
N ASP A 60 -9.02 -13.58 -9.10
CA ASP A 60 -8.84 -12.26 -8.50
C ASP A 60 -8.26 -12.36 -7.09
N LEU A 61 -8.64 -13.38 -6.31
CA LEU A 61 -8.03 -13.66 -5.02
C LEU A 61 -6.54 -14.03 -5.14
N GLU A 62 -6.17 -14.85 -6.14
CA GLU A 62 -4.76 -15.20 -6.40
C GLU A 62 -3.92 -13.97 -6.77
N LYS A 63 -4.44 -13.09 -7.64
CA LYS A 63 -3.77 -11.81 -7.96
C LYS A 63 -3.64 -10.92 -6.74
N LEU A 64 -4.67 -10.88 -5.91
CA LEU A 64 -4.65 -10.12 -4.67
C LEU A 64 -3.59 -10.66 -3.72
N GLU A 65 -3.49 -11.99 -3.57
CA GLU A 65 -2.46 -12.63 -2.75
C GLU A 65 -1.05 -12.20 -3.22
N GLU A 66 -0.79 -12.23 -4.53
CA GLU A 66 0.50 -11.76 -5.07
C GLU A 66 0.75 -10.27 -4.80
N LYS A 67 -0.26 -9.41 -4.97
CA LYS A 67 -0.18 -7.96 -4.66
C LYS A 67 0.16 -7.77 -3.18
N CYS A 68 -0.53 -8.48 -2.30
CA CYS A 68 -0.38 -8.35 -0.85
C CYS A 68 0.93 -8.92 -0.33
N LYS A 69 1.42 -9.99 -0.96
CA LYS A 69 2.76 -10.49 -0.71
C LYS A 69 3.83 -9.46 -1.05
N LYS A 70 3.74 -8.83 -2.22
CA LYS A 70 4.68 -7.76 -2.61
C LYS A 70 4.64 -6.57 -1.65
N ILE A 71 3.46 -6.15 -1.23
CA ILE A 71 3.30 -5.10 -0.22
C ILE A 71 3.93 -5.54 1.11
N SER A 72 3.67 -6.75 1.58
CA SER A 72 4.27 -7.28 2.81
C SER A 72 5.81 -7.30 2.74
N GLU A 73 6.37 -7.73 1.61
CA GLU A 73 7.81 -7.69 1.35
C GLU A 73 8.36 -6.25 1.30
N GLU A 74 7.63 -5.30 0.71
CA GLU A 74 7.98 -3.87 0.70
C GLU A 74 7.96 -3.23 2.09
N LEU A 75 7.13 -3.76 3.00
CA LEU A 75 6.97 -3.24 4.36
C LEU A 75 7.80 -3.98 5.41
N ASP A 76 8.34 -5.16 5.07
CA ASP A 76 9.19 -5.91 5.99
C ASP A 76 10.37 -5.06 6.46
N GLY A 77 10.49 -4.91 7.78
CA GLY A 77 11.56 -4.14 8.40
C GLY A 77 11.28 -2.65 8.57
N LYS A 78 10.34 -2.04 7.85
CA LYS A 78 10.12 -0.58 7.89
C LYS A 78 9.62 -0.06 9.24
N TYR A 79 8.78 -0.82 9.93
CA TYR A 79 8.10 -0.39 11.16
C TYR A 79 8.35 -1.35 12.34
N LYS A 80 9.55 -1.95 12.41
CA LYS A 80 9.94 -2.89 13.48
C LYS A 80 10.12 -2.23 14.84
N ASP A 81 10.48 -0.95 14.86
CA ASP A 81 10.57 -0.15 16.07
C ASP A 81 9.22 0.49 16.39
N GLU A 82 8.43 -0.19 17.22
CA GLU A 82 7.09 0.25 17.62
C GLU A 82 7.08 1.60 18.37
N GLU A 83 8.21 2.00 18.97
CA GLU A 83 8.32 3.28 19.67
C GLU A 83 8.57 4.45 18.73
N SER A 84 8.96 4.17 17.48
CA SER A 84 9.21 5.19 16.46
C SER A 84 7.92 5.91 16.05
N GLU A 85 8.03 7.22 15.80
CA GLU A 85 6.90 8.04 15.36
C GLU A 85 6.32 7.58 14.02
N ASP A 86 7.16 7.02 13.14
CA ASP A 86 6.71 6.49 11.86
C ASP A 86 5.93 5.18 12.02
N ALA A 87 6.33 4.29 12.92
CA ALA A 87 5.55 3.08 13.23
C ALA A 87 4.19 3.43 13.85
N LYS A 88 4.15 4.41 14.77
CA LYS A 88 2.88 4.89 15.36
C LYS A 88 1.94 5.46 14.29
N LYS A 89 2.44 6.33 13.41
CA LYS A 89 1.65 6.89 12.30
C LYS A 89 1.16 5.82 11.34
N TYR A 90 2.00 4.83 11.02
CA TYR A 90 1.62 3.71 10.18
C TYR A 90 0.48 2.91 10.82
N LEU A 91 0.60 2.54 12.10
CA LEU A 91 -0.41 1.76 12.81
C LEU A 91 -1.73 2.54 12.98
N GLU A 92 -1.65 3.84 13.28
CA GLU A 92 -2.83 4.71 13.38
C GLU A 92 -3.54 4.83 12.03
N ALA A 93 -2.81 5.15 10.97
CA ALA A 93 -3.35 5.22 9.63
C ALA A 93 -3.93 3.87 9.17
N LEU A 94 -3.26 2.76 9.47
CA LEU A 94 -3.73 1.42 9.10
C LEU A 94 -5.07 1.13 9.78
N LYS A 95 -5.18 1.46 11.07
CA LYS A 95 -6.43 1.32 11.82
C LYS A 95 -7.56 2.17 11.23
N GLU A 96 -7.28 3.42 10.84
CA GLU A 96 -8.29 4.29 10.22
C GLU A 96 -8.69 3.82 8.82
N GLU A 97 -7.74 3.36 8.00
CA GLU A 97 -8.05 2.81 6.68
C GLU A 97 -8.84 1.51 6.78
N MET A 98 -8.50 0.62 7.73
CA MET A 98 -9.26 -0.63 7.94
C MET A 98 -10.71 -0.40 8.35
N LYS A 99 -11.02 0.66 9.12
CA LYS A 99 -12.43 1.02 9.44
C LYS A 99 -13.24 1.37 8.20
N LYS A 100 -12.61 1.76 7.09
CA LYS A 100 -13.29 2.05 5.84
C LYS A 100 -13.59 0.80 5.02
N CYS A 101 -13.03 -0.36 5.40
CA CYS A 101 -13.27 -1.64 4.74
C CYS A 101 -14.63 -2.29 5.12
N GLU A 102 -15.35 -1.76 6.13
CA GLU A 102 -16.61 -2.32 6.62
C GLU A 102 -17.79 -2.11 5.66
#